data_AF-R6ZT21-F1
#
_entry.id   AF-R6ZT21-F1
#
_cell.length_a   1.000
_cell.length_b   1.000
_cell.length_c   1.000
_cell.angle_alpha   90.00
_cell.angle_beta   90.00
_cell.angle_gamma   90.00
#
_symmetry.space_group_name_H-M   'P 1'
#
loop_
_entity.id
_entity.type
_entity.pdbx_description
1 polymer ?
#
loop_
_entity_poly.entity_id
_entity_poly.type
_entity_poly.pdbx_seq_one_letter_code
_entity_poly.pdbx_strand_id
1 'polypeptide(L)'
;MRKISLYIAMSLDGYIADNKGGVNWLKGQDENDNTNKSYSEFIEKTDTIIMGWNTYHQIVTELSPDFWPYENQITYVMTHREEASSEKI
;
A
#
# COMPACT_ATOMS: atom_id res chain seq x y z
N MET A 1 -3.82 17.67 -15.55
CA MET A 1 -2.81 16.65 -15.96
C MET A 1 -2.64 15.70 -14.79
N ARG A 2 -2.68 14.38 -15.01
CA ARG A 2 -2.51 13.39 -13.93
C ARG A 2 -1.03 13.33 -13.54
N LYS A 3 -0.76 13.21 -12.23
CA LYS A 3 0.60 13.07 -11.68
C LYS A 3 0.85 11.62 -11.30
N ILE A 4 2.08 11.16 -11.50
CA ILE A 4 2.56 9.89 -10.97
C ILE A 4 3.35 10.22 -9.71
N SER A 5 2.95 9.63 -8.59
CA SER A 5 3.53 9.90 -7.27
C SER A 5 3.86 8.59 -6.58
N LEU A 6 4.93 8.60 -5.77
CA LEU A 6 5.28 7.52 -4.85
C LEU A 6 5.03 7.99 -3.42
N TYR A 7 4.28 7.21 -2.65
CA TYR A 7 4.08 7.42 -1.22
C TYR A 7 4.51 6.15 -0.48
N ILE A 8 5.58 6.21 0.30
CA ILE A 8 6.19 5.03 0.93
C ILE A 8 6.92 5.40 2.23
N ALA A 9 6.90 4.48 3.20
CA ALA A 9 7.74 4.54 4.39
C ALA A 9 8.97 3.65 4.22
N MET A 10 10.11 4.06 4.79
CA MET A 10 11.36 3.31 4.73
C MET A 10 12.20 3.54 5.97
N SER A 11 13.18 2.68 6.20
CA SER A 11 14.19 2.85 7.23
C SER A 11 15.17 3.93 6.81
N LEU A 12 15.98 4.42 7.76
CA LEU A 12 17.00 5.44 7.49
C LEU A 12 18.06 4.97 6.47
N ASP A 13 18.32 3.67 6.44
CA ASP A 13 19.22 3.00 5.50
C ASP A 13 18.54 2.51 4.21
N GLY A 14 17.26 2.86 4.00
CA GLY A 14 16.59 2.75 2.70
C GLY A 14 15.83 1.45 2.43
N TYR A 15 15.57 0.63 3.45
CA TYR A 15 14.79 -0.60 3.32
C TYR A 15 13.30 -0.34 3.60
N ILE A 16 12.44 -1.01 2.84
CA ILE A 16 10.97 -0.87 2.93
C ILE A 16 10.29 -2.07 3.62
N ALA A 17 11.03 -3.15 3.81
CA ALA A 17 10.59 -4.37 4.46
C ALA A 17 11.81 -5.10 5.05
N ASP A 18 11.58 -5.98 6.02
CA ASP A 18 12.60 -6.89 6.52
C ASP A 18 12.94 -8.00 5.50
N ASN A 19 13.90 -8.86 5.83
CA ASN A 19 14.34 -9.95 4.97
C ASN A 19 13.28 -11.03 4.70
N LYS A 20 12.17 -11.03 5.44
CA LYS A 20 11.00 -11.89 5.24
C LYS A 20 9.84 -11.15 4.58
N GLY A 21 10.00 -9.88 4.20
CA GLY A 21 8.95 -9.04 3.62
C GLY A 21 8.03 -8.37 4.66
N GLY A 22 8.35 -8.50 5.95
CA GLY A 22 7.56 -7.94 7.04
C GLY A 22 7.77 -6.43 7.23
N VAL A 23 6.72 -5.76 7.66
CA VAL A 23 6.69 -4.30 7.93
C VAL A 23 6.43 -3.96 9.40
N ASN A 24 6.46 -4.95 10.29
CA ASN A 24 6.13 -4.77 11.71
C ASN A 24 7.03 -3.77 12.45
N TRP A 25 8.25 -3.56 11.94
CA TRP A 25 9.22 -2.60 12.48
C TRP A 25 8.89 -1.14 12.13
N LEU A 26 7.97 -0.88 11.18
CA LEU A 26 7.51 0.46 10.82
C LEU A 26 6.56 1.08 11.87
N LYS A 27 6.25 0.37 12.95
CA LYS A 27 5.53 0.94 14.10
C LYS A 27 6.41 2.03 14.70
N GLY A 28 6.07 3.29 14.41
CA GLY A 28 6.85 4.46 14.81
C GLY A 28 7.11 4.53 16.32
N GLN A 29 7.94 5.49 16.73
CA GLN A 29 8.28 5.68 18.14
C GLN A 29 7.16 6.36 18.96
N ASP A 30 6.17 6.96 18.29
CA ASP A 30 5.09 7.72 18.92
C ASP A 30 3.74 7.30 18.34
N GLU A 31 2.81 6.90 19.21
CA GLU A 31 1.44 6.52 18.84
C GLU A 31 0.60 7.72 18.39
N ASN A 32 1.06 8.96 18.68
CA ASN A 32 0.38 10.20 18.32
C ASN A 32 0.86 10.82 17.01
N ASP A 33 1.65 10.10 16.22
CA ASP A 33 2.26 10.67 15.02
C ASP A 33 1.20 11.03 13.95
N ASN A 34 1.35 12.21 13.35
CA ASN A 34 0.46 12.77 12.34
C ASN A 34 0.57 12.07 10.97
N THR A 35 1.32 10.96 10.89
CA THR A 35 1.52 10.15 9.69
C THR A 35 0.18 9.71 9.07
N ASN A 36 -0.79 9.33 9.90
CA ASN A 36 -2.15 8.98 9.49
C ASN A 36 -2.85 10.12 8.73
N LYS A 37 -2.63 11.37 9.12
CA LYS A 37 -3.22 12.54 8.45
C LYS A 37 -2.62 12.72 7.04
N SER A 38 -1.31 12.61 6.91
CA SER A 38 -0.63 12.80 5.61
C SER A 38 -1.03 11.73 4.58
N TYR A 39 -1.19 10.48 5.01
CA TYR A 39 -1.65 9.39 4.15
C TYR A 39 -3.11 9.58 3.73
N SER A 40 -3.98 9.96 4.69
CA SER A 40 -5.40 10.18 4.41
C SER A 40 -5.61 11.27 3.35
N GLU A 41 -4.89 12.39 3.46
CA GLU A 41 -4.95 13.47 2.47
C GLU A 41 -4.36 13.07 1.10
N PHE A 42 -3.41 12.14 1.07
CA PHE A 42 -2.80 11.63 -0.14
C PHE A 42 -3.75 10.68 -0.89
N ILE A 43 -4.34 9.71 -0.17
CA ILE A 43 -5.20 8.69 -0.78
C ILE A 43 -6.53 9.29 -1.25
N GLU A 44 -7.08 10.30 -0.56
CA GLU A 44 -8.32 11.00 -0.96
C GLU A 44 -8.19 11.66 -2.34
N LYS A 45 -6.99 12.15 -2.69
CA LYS A 45 -6.72 12.80 -3.98
C LYS A 45 -6.27 11.83 -5.07
N THR A 46 -6.17 10.54 -4.73
CA THR A 46 -5.69 9.48 -5.61
C THR A 46 -6.88 8.67 -6.12
N ASP A 47 -7.03 8.58 -7.43
CA ASP A 47 -8.09 7.82 -8.10
C ASP A 47 -7.63 6.43 -8.57
N THR A 48 -6.32 6.21 -8.69
CA THR A 48 -5.74 4.97 -9.20
C THR A 48 -4.49 4.57 -8.43
N ILE A 49 -4.40 3.30 -8.07
CA ILE A 49 -3.28 2.69 -7.35
C ILE A 49 -2.63 1.65 -8.25
N ILE A 50 -1.29 1.64 -8.26
CA ILE A 50 -0.50 0.65 -8.97
C ILE A 50 0.44 0.00 -7.96
N MET A 51 0.42 -1.32 -7.87
CA MET A 51 1.29 -2.08 -6.96
C MET A 51 1.75 -3.40 -7.56
N GLY A 52 2.75 -4.02 -6.98
CA GLY A 52 3.18 -5.37 -7.34
C GLY A 52 2.41 -6.45 -6.59
N TRP A 53 2.47 -7.69 -7.07
CA TRP A 53 1.83 -8.85 -6.45
C TRP A 53 2.12 -8.99 -4.95
N ASN A 54 3.39 -8.87 -4.53
CA ASN A 54 3.76 -9.09 -3.13
C ASN A 54 3.08 -8.09 -2.19
N THR A 55 2.95 -6.83 -2.62
CA THR A 55 2.24 -5.78 -1.86
C THR A 55 0.75 -6.09 -1.78
N TYR A 56 0.13 -6.42 -2.92
CA TYR A 56 -1.29 -6.81 -2.96
C TYR A 56 -1.57 -8.00 -2.04
N HIS A 57 -0.77 -9.07 -2.16
CA HIS A 57 -0.92 -10.28 -1.37
C HIS A 57 -0.79 -9.97 0.12
N GLN A 58 0.25 -9.23 0.53
CA GLN A 58 0.43 -8.84 1.93
C GLN A 58 -0.76 -8.03 2.48
N ILE A 59 -1.35 -7.14 1.67
CA ILE A 59 -2.54 -6.40 2.09
C ILE A 59 -3.70 -7.36 2.38
N VAL A 60 -4.04 -8.25 1.44
CA VAL A 60 -5.21 -9.12 1.57
C VAL A 60 -5.01 -10.31 2.52
N THR A 61 -3.77 -10.66 2.87
CA THR A 61 -3.50 -11.79 3.78
C THR A 61 -3.06 -11.37 5.18
N GLU A 62 -2.47 -10.19 5.36
CA GLU A 62 -1.85 -9.79 6.63
C GLU A 62 -2.36 -8.44 7.15
N LEU A 63 -2.36 -7.39 6.31
CA LEU A 63 -2.61 -6.02 6.78
C LEU A 63 -4.09 -5.67 6.88
N SER A 64 -4.90 -6.22 5.98
CA SER A 64 -6.34 -5.97 5.89
C SER A 64 -7.06 -7.21 5.33
N PRO A 65 -7.07 -8.32 6.09
CA PRO A 65 -7.63 -9.59 5.62
C PRO A 65 -9.16 -9.57 5.45
N ASP A 66 -9.84 -8.69 6.20
CA ASP A 66 -11.31 -8.68 6.26
C ASP A 66 -11.94 -7.76 5.22
N PHE A 67 -11.20 -6.78 4.69
CA PHE A 67 -11.70 -5.82 3.71
C PHE A 67 -10.57 -5.23 2.87
N TRP A 68 -10.89 -4.75 1.67
CA TRP A 68 -9.91 -4.08 0.82
C TRP A 68 -9.83 -2.59 1.20
N PRO A 69 -8.66 -2.03 1.57
CA PRO A 69 -8.59 -0.64 2.06
C PRO A 69 -8.76 0.42 0.96
N TYR A 70 -8.81 0.02 -0.32
CA TYR A 70 -8.84 0.92 -1.47
C TYR A 70 -10.11 0.77 -2.33
N GLU A 71 -11.27 0.51 -1.72
CA GLU A 71 -12.54 0.25 -2.44
C GLU A 71 -13.02 1.40 -3.34
N ASN A 72 -12.52 2.62 -3.07
CA ASN A 72 -12.84 3.85 -3.78
C ASN A 72 -11.87 4.17 -4.92
N GLN A 73 -10.78 3.40 -5.06
CA GLN A 73 -9.76 3.59 -6.09
C GLN A 73 -9.81 2.45 -7.11
N ILE A 74 -9.38 2.74 -8.34
CA ILE A 74 -9.06 1.69 -9.33
C ILE A 74 -7.67 1.15 -8.98
N THR A 75 -7.53 -0.15 -8.80
CA THR A 75 -6.24 -0.78 -8.53
C THR A 75 -5.75 -1.56 -9.74
N TYR A 76 -4.45 -1.48 -10.02
CA TYR A 76 -3.76 -2.36 -10.95
C TYR A 76 -2.66 -3.12 -10.22
N VAL A 77 -2.71 -4.44 -10.27
CA VAL A 77 -1.67 -5.32 -9.72
C VAL A 77 -0.78 -5.80 -10.86
N MET A 78 0.48 -5.35 -10.85
CA MET A 78 1.48 -5.78 -11.82
C MET A 78 2.02 -7.15 -11.41
N THR A 79 1.67 -8.18 -12.18
CA THR A 79 2.02 -9.57 -11.91
C THR A 79 2.18 -10.37 -13.20
N HIS A 80 2.97 -11.44 -13.15
CA HIS A 80 3.05 -12.46 -14.21
C HIS A 80 2.17 -13.68 -13.89
N ARG A 81 1.44 -13.64 -12.77
CA ARG A 81 0.51 -14.72 -12.37
C ARG A 81 -0.79 -14.58 -13.17
N GLU A 82 -1.35 -15.71 -13.57
CA GLU A 82 -2.66 -15.76 -14.20
C GLU A 82 -3.74 -15.73 -13.11
N GLU A 83 -4.19 -14.53 -12.77
CA GLU A 83 -5.27 -14.30 -11.81
C GLU A 83 -6.43 -13.58 -12.50
N ALA A 84 -7.66 -13.88 -12.08
CA ALA A 84 -8.84 -13.21 -12.61
C ALA A 84 -8.90 -11.76 -12.11
N SER A 85 -9.00 -10.81 -13.03
CA SER A 85 -9.27 -9.41 -12.68
C SER A 85 -10.71 -9.24 -12.23
N SER A 86 -10.91 -8.33 -11.29
CA SER A 86 -12.21 -7.84 -10.84
C SER A 86 -12.49 -6.45 -11.42
N GLU A 87 -13.71 -5.93 -11.27
CA GLU A 87 -14.04 -4.59 -11.78
C GLU A 87 -13.17 -3.46 -11.19
N LYS A 88 -12.52 -3.68 -10.03
CA LYS A 88 -11.76 -2.66 -9.29
C LYS A 88 -10.30 -3.01 -8.99
N ILE A 89 -9.85 -4.25 -9.25
CA ILE A 89 -8.49 -4.77 -8.99
C ILE A 89 -8.08 -5.74 -10.09
#